data_AF-A0A447TH78-F1
#
_entry.id   AF-A0A447TH78-F1
#
_cell.length_a   1.000
_cell.length_b   1.000
_cell.length_c   1.000
_cell.angle_alpha   90.00
_cell.angle_beta   90.00
_cell.angle_gamma   90.00
#
_symmetry.space_group_name_H-M   'P 1'
#
loop_
_entity.id
_entity.type
_entity.pdbx_description
1 polymer ?
#
loop_
_entity_poly.entity_id
_entity_poly.type
_entity_poly.pdbx_seq_one_letter_code
_entity_poly.pdbx_strand_id
1 'polypeptide(L)'
;MRAHRNPTRMAMIACCAAALAERLASACPDCGAPGFGEIAPLSGAPCEDCGAPTRQPSVRRWQCPCCQATREQTLQAAASPQYCDYCNP
;
A
#
# COMPACT_ATOMS: atom_id res chain seq x y z
N MET A 1 -31.03 -3.21 6.74
CA MET A 1 -30.61 -1.95 6.08
C MET A 1 -29.67 -2.26 4.91
N ARG A 2 -29.84 -1.66 3.73
CA ARG A 2 -28.98 -1.91 2.54
C ARG A 2 -27.85 -0.87 2.46
N ALA A 3 -26.68 -1.26 1.95
CA ALA A 3 -25.47 -0.41 1.95
C ALA A 3 -25.65 0.91 1.18
N HIS A 4 -26.30 0.88 0.02
CA HIS A 4 -26.60 2.07 -0.80
C HIS A 4 -27.73 2.97 -0.24
N ARG A 5 -28.30 2.63 0.92
CA ARG A 5 -29.37 3.41 1.59
C ARG A 5 -28.98 3.81 3.02
N ASN A 6 -27.70 3.67 3.36
CA ASN A 6 -27.14 4.10 4.63
C ASN A 6 -26.15 5.24 4.34
N PRO A 7 -26.38 6.47 4.84
CA PRO A 7 -25.57 7.64 4.49
C PRO A 7 -24.06 7.47 4.74
N THR A 8 -23.66 6.87 5.86
CA THR A 8 -22.23 6.67 6.17
C THR A 8 -21.60 5.64 5.24
N ARG A 9 -22.34 4.57 4.88
CA ARG A 9 -21.88 3.60 3.87
C ARG A 9 -21.83 4.21 2.46
N MET A 10 -22.76 5.09 2.10
CA MET A 10 -22.73 5.78 0.81
C MET A 10 -21.50 6.67 0.68
N ALA A 11 -21.13 7.39 1.75
CA ALA A 11 -19.90 8.17 1.77
C ALA A 11 -18.66 7.28 1.55
N MET A 12 -18.58 6.13 2.22
CA MET A 12 -17.48 5.19 2.01
C MET A 12 -17.46 4.62 0.57
N ILE A 13 -18.62 4.30 0.00
CA ILE A 13 -18.72 3.84 -1.40
C ILE A 13 -18.21 4.93 -2.35
N ALA A 14 -18.55 6.19 -2.12
CA ALA A 14 -18.05 7.31 -2.93
C ALA A 14 -16.52 7.42 -2.87
N CYS A 15 -15.93 7.31 -1.67
CA CYS A 15 -14.47 7.31 -1.50
C CYS A 15 -13.81 6.12 -2.24
N CYS A 16 -14.36 4.91 -2.10
CA CYS A 16 -13.85 3.74 -2.82
C CYS A 16 -13.97 3.88 -4.34
N ALA A 17 -15.07 4.46 -4.83
CA ALA A 17 -15.27 4.70 -6.25
C ALA A 17 -14.26 5.71 -6.81
N ALA A 18 -13.98 6.79 -6.07
CA ALA A 18 -12.95 7.77 -6.44
C ALA A 18 -11.56 7.11 -6.49
N ALA A 19 -11.18 6.36 -5.45
CA ALA A 19 -9.91 5.63 -5.42
C ALA A 19 -9.79 4.60 -6.55
N LEU A 20 -10.88 3.91 -6.91
CA LEU A 20 -10.91 3.01 -8.05
C LEU A 20 -10.74 3.74 -9.38
N ALA A 21 -11.37 4.91 -9.55
CA ALA A 21 -11.22 5.73 -10.75
C ALA A 21 -9.77 6.20 -10.94
N GLU A 22 -9.12 6.69 -9.87
CA GLU A 22 -7.70 7.06 -9.87
C GLU A 22 -6.79 5.85 -10.23
N ARG A 23 -7.10 4.68 -9.67
CA ARG A 23 -6.39 3.43 -9.98
C ARG A 23 -6.52 3.08 -11.47
N LEU A 24 -7.72 3.13 -12.03
CA LEU A 24 -7.97 2.81 -13.43
C LEU A 24 -7.34 3.83 -14.39
N ALA A 25 -7.19 5.09 -13.98
CA ALA A 25 -6.48 6.10 -14.76
C ALA A 25 -4.96 5.86 -14.85
N SER A 26 -4.40 4.98 -14.02
CA SER A 26 -2.98 4.65 -14.00
C SER A 26 -2.67 3.47 -14.94
N ALA A 27 -2.01 3.75 -16.06
CA ALA A 27 -1.62 2.75 -17.05
C ALA A 27 -0.34 2.00 -16.63
N CYS A 28 -0.28 0.71 -16.94
CA CYS A 28 0.92 -0.10 -16.76
C CYS A 28 2.01 0.33 -17.74
N PRO A 29 3.26 0.55 -17.29
CA PRO A 29 4.36 0.90 -18.19
C PRO A 29 4.75 -0.25 -19.13
N ASP A 30 4.44 -1.50 -18.77
CA ASP A 30 4.91 -2.68 -19.50
C ASP A 30 3.88 -3.18 -20.53
N CYS A 31 2.57 -3.07 -20.24
CA CYS A 31 1.51 -3.54 -21.16
C CYS A 31 0.43 -2.49 -21.51
N GLY A 32 0.50 -1.29 -20.94
CA GLY A 32 -0.49 -0.23 -21.18
C GLY A 32 -1.87 -0.43 -20.53
N ALA A 33 -2.14 -1.58 -19.91
CA ALA A 33 -3.43 -1.84 -19.27
C ALA A 33 -3.70 -0.90 -18.08
N PRO A 34 -4.94 -0.46 -17.87
CA PRO A 34 -5.31 0.36 -16.71
C PRO A 34 -5.20 -0.42 -15.41
N GLY A 35 -5.08 0.29 -14.29
CA GLY A 35 -5.10 -0.32 -12.96
C GLY A 35 -3.73 -0.57 -12.33
N PHE A 36 -2.64 -0.09 -12.95
CA PHE A 36 -1.32 -0.18 -12.33
C PHE A 36 -1.27 0.69 -11.08
N GLY A 37 -1.02 0.10 -9.92
CA GLY A 37 -1.10 0.84 -8.67
C GLY A 37 -0.48 0.11 -7.50
N GLU A 38 -0.45 0.80 -6.36
CA GLU A 38 0.20 0.31 -5.15
C GLU A 38 -0.53 -0.93 -4.61
N ILE A 39 0.26 -1.92 -4.20
CA ILE A 39 -0.17 -3.14 -3.51
C ILE A 39 0.46 -3.15 -2.10
N ALA A 40 0.23 -4.21 -1.35
CA ALA A 40 0.82 -4.35 -0.02
C ALA A 40 2.35 -4.13 -0.08
N PRO A 41 2.89 -3.17 0.68
CA PRO A 41 4.33 -2.95 0.77
C PRO A 41 5.01 -4.16 1.44
N LEU A 42 6.33 -4.26 1.29
CA LEU A 42 7.12 -5.21 2.09
C LEU A 42 7.52 -4.54 3.39
N SER A 43 7.39 -5.29 4.49
CA SER A 43 7.91 -4.88 5.79
C SER A 43 9.43 -5.11 5.88
N GLY A 44 10.02 -4.70 7.00
CA GLY A 44 11.43 -4.95 7.30
C GLY A 44 12.27 -3.69 7.43
N ALA A 45 11.67 -2.51 7.64
CA ALA A 45 12.47 -1.32 7.91
C ALA A 45 13.31 -1.56 9.18
N PRO A 46 14.62 -1.24 9.15
CA PRO A 46 15.50 -1.52 10.28
C PRO A 46 15.14 -0.62 11.46
N CYS A 47 15.09 -1.18 12.66
CA CYS A 47 14.94 -0.41 13.89
C CYS A 47 16.12 0.56 14.06
N GLU A 48 15.85 1.81 14.44
CA GLU A 48 16.91 2.81 14.64
C GLU A 48 17.84 2.49 15.83
N ASP A 49 17.37 1.76 16.83
CA ASP A 49 18.18 1.41 18.01
C ASP A 49 18.98 0.11 17.82
N CYS A 50 18.31 -0.97 17.41
CA CYS A 50 18.90 -2.31 17.40
C CYS A 50 19.16 -2.87 16.00
N GLY A 51 18.73 -2.19 14.94
CA GLY A 51 18.86 -2.63 13.55
C GLY A 51 17.99 -3.83 13.14
N ALA A 52 17.25 -4.44 14.07
CA ALA A 52 16.38 -5.58 13.75
C ALA A 52 15.26 -5.16 12.78
N PRO A 53 14.87 -6.04 11.83
CA PRO A 53 13.78 -5.75 10.91
C PRO A 53 12.47 -5.61 11.67
N THR A 54 11.74 -4.52 11.41
CA THR A 54 10.43 -4.27 12.03
C THR A 54 9.28 -4.61 11.07
N ARG A 55 8.05 -4.55 11.57
CA ARG A 55 6.84 -4.68 10.73
C ARG A 55 6.57 -3.44 9.88
N GLN A 56 7.34 -2.37 10.06
CA GLN A 56 7.19 -1.15 9.29
C GLN A 56 7.64 -1.37 7.83
N PRO A 57 7.00 -0.68 6.86
CA PRO A 57 7.33 -0.80 5.45
C PRO A 57 8.80 -0.44 5.14
N SER A 58 9.52 -1.33 4.46
CA SER A 58 10.85 -1.10 3.89
C SER A 58 10.81 -0.84 2.38
N VAL A 59 9.76 -1.30 1.70
CA VAL A 59 9.64 -1.22 0.24
C VAL A 59 8.19 -0.95 -0.13
N ARG A 60 7.95 0.10 -0.92
CA ARG A 60 6.66 0.30 -1.61
C ARG A 60 6.64 -0.52 -2.89
N ARG A 61 5.47 -1.09 -3.20
CA ARG A 61 5.31 -1.99 -4.35
C ARG A 61 4.09 -1.61 -5.17
N TRP A 62 4.25 -1.61 -6.47
CA TRP A 62 3.18 -1.45 -7.44
C TRP A 62 3.11 -2.68 -8.33
N GLN A 63 1.89 -3.05 -8.74
CA GLN A 63 1.68 -4.20 -9.61
C GLN A 63 0.59 -3.93 -10.63
N CYS A 64 0.79 -4.48 -11.83
CA CYS A 64 -0.25 -4.52 -12.86
C CYS A 64 -1.22 -5.68 -12.61
N PRO A 65 -2.55 -5.46 -12.58
CA PRO A 65 -3.52 -6.55 -12.45
C PRO A 65 -3.64 -7.42 -13.72
N CYS A 66 -3.13 -6.95 -14.86
CA CYS A 66 -3.22 -7.65 -16.14
C CYS A 66 -1.99 -8.52 -16.41
N CYS A 67 -0.79 -7.94 -16.46
CA CYS A 67 0.44 -8.65 -16.82
C CYS A 67 1.32 -9.04 -15.62
N GLN A 68 0.93 -8.67 -14.40
CA GLN A 68 1.67 -8.93 -13.15
C GLN A 68 3.04 -8.26 -13.02
N ALA A 69 3.42 -7.37 -13.95
CA ALA A 69 4.62 -6.55 -13.84
C ALA A 69 4.65 -5.76 -12.51
N THR A 70 5.80 -5.76 -11.85
CA THR A 70 6.01 -5.06 -10.59
C THR A 70 7.01 -3.91 -10.72
N ARG A 71 6.85 -2.89 -9.86
CA ARG A 71 7.85 -1.87 -9.57
C ARG A 71 7.98 -1.73 -8.07
N GLU A 72 9.19 -1.51 -7.59
CA GLU A 72 9.49 -1.44 -6.17
C GLU A 72 10.33 -0.19 -5.88
N GLN A 73 10.09 0.42 -4.73
CA GLN A 73 10.84 1.56 -4.23
C GLN A 73 11.25 1.30 -2.79
N THR A 74 12.55 1.18 -2.53
CA THR A 74 13.10 1.07 -1.19
C THR A 74 12.85 2.36 -0.41
N LEU A 75 12.35 2.22 0.81
CA LEU A 75 12.19 3.28 1.79
C LEU A 75 13.43 3.29 2.67
N GLN A 76 14.15 4.41 2.68
CA GLN A 76 15.40 4.56 3.45
C GLN A 76 15.17 4.94 4.92
N ALA A 77 13.91 4.98 5.37
CA ALA A 77 13.58 5.37 6.73
C ALA A 77 13.80 4.20 7.70
N ALA A 78 14.57 4.45 8.75
CA ALA A 78 14.59 3.57 9.91
C ALA A 78 13.25 3.64 10.65
N ALA A 79 12.88 2.52 11.28
CA ALA A 79 11.68 2.43 12.09
C ALA A 79 11.97 2.84 13.53
N SER A 80 11.08 3.62 14.12
CA SER A 80 11.15 3.95 15.54
C SER A 80 11.07 2.68 16.41
N PRO A 81 11.80 2.59 17.54
CA PRO A 81 11.86 1.41 18.40
C PRO A 81 10.51 1.05 19.01
N GLN A 82 9.59 2.03 19.10
CA GLN A 82 8.21 1.79 19.56
C GLN A 82 7.44 0.79 18.68
N TYR A 83 7.90 0.54 17.45
CA TYR A 83 7.34 -0.44 16.51
C TYR A 83 8.20 -1.70 16.36
N CYS A 84 9.25 -1.86 17.17
CA CYS A 84 10.15 -2.99 17.10
C CYS A 84 9.78 -4.04 18.14
N ASP A 85 9.46 -5.25 17.69
CA ASP A 85 9.11 -6.39 18.56
C ASP A 85 10.25 -6.78 19.55
N TYR A 86 11.49 -6.33 19.32
CA TYR A 86 12.63 -6.55 20.22
C TYR A 86 12.86 -5.41 21.22
N CYS A 87 12.73 -4.16 20.79
CA CYS A 87 12.95 -3.00 21.66
C CYS A 87 11.70 -2.63 22.47
N ASN A 88 10.52 -2.89 21.93
CA ASN A 88 9.22 -2.62 22.52
C ASN A 88 8.29 -3.83 22.32
N PRO A 89 8.54 -4.95 23.06
CA PRO A 89 7.70 -6.14 23.02
C PRO A 89 6.26 -5.90 23.50
#